data_AF-A0A3P1XB21-F1
#
_entry.id   AF-A0A3P1XB21-F1
#
_cell.length_a   1.000
_cell.length_b   1.000
_cell.length_c   1.000
_cell.angle_alpha   90.00
_cell.angle_beta   90.00
_cell.angle_gamma   90.00
#
_symmetry.space_group_name_H-M   'P 1'
#
loop_
_entity.id
_entity.type
_entity.pdbx_description
1 polymer ?
#
loop_
_entity_poly.entity_id
_entity_poly.type
_entity_poly.pdbx_seq_one_letter_code
_entity_poly.pdbx_strand_id
1 'polypeptide(L)'
;GLIPSGNRRSRQETHAENVLKTADVKQGDVRRQIAAVVRAVLKRYVFRSLGEMNLLLARYHIVAEEVRKEYKGKRYDGLVYAITDDAGEKRMVPLHAGKTGRGAGYAAVARHFEKSKALIKEKAPMLRNAIMEVMQSSPDKERFSEEMKKRGIDVHIRQNEQGRIYGITFISDEAGIAANGSRLGKG
;
A
#
# COMPACT_ATOMS: atom_id res chain seq x y z
N GLY A 1 -20.26 39.19 -38.08
CA GLY A 1 -20.66 38.89 -36.69
C GLY A 1 -20.49 37.42 -36.42
N LEU A 2 -19.78 37.09 -35.33
CA LEU A 2 -19.64 35.82 -34.62
C LEU A 2 -19.26 34.52 -35.39
N ILE A 3 -18.06 34.05 -35.06
CA ILE A 3 -17.45 32.76 -35.35
C ILE A 3 -18.02 31.69 -34.40
N PRO A 4 -18.40 30.49 -34.86
CA PRO A 4 -18.66 29.36 -33.98
C PRO A 4 -17.34 28.83 -33.40
N SER A 5 -17.24 28.80 -32.08
CA SER A 5 -16.08 28.33 -31.33
C SER A 5 -15.88 26.81 -31.50
N GLY A 6 -14.96 26.44 -32.39
CA GLY A 6 -14.37 25.12 -32.42
C GLY A 6 -13.12 25.07 -31.55
N ASN A 7 -13.16 24.32 -30.44
CA ASN A 7 -12.14 23.32 -30.10
C ASN A 7 -12.54 22.58 -28.82
N ARG A 8 -13.37 21.53 -28.95
CA ARG A 8 -13.23 20.37 -28.06
C ARG A 8 -11.89 19.73 -28.41
N ARG A 9 -10.81 20.20 -27.77
CA ARG A 9 -9.61 19.38 -27.67
C ARG A 9 -9.98 18.20 -26.80
N SER A 10 -10.38 17.13 -27.48
CA SER A 10 -10.21 15.76 -27.05
C SER A 10 -8.86 15.68 -26.35
N ARG A 11 -8.90 15.70 -25.02
CA ARG A 11 -7.75 15.37 -24.20
C ARG A 11 -7.56 13.89 -24.45
N GLN A 12 -6.84 13.60 -25.53
CA GLN A 12 -6.29 12.31 -25.84
C GLN A 12 -5.77 11.76 -24.53
N GLU A 13 -6.52 10.80 -24.01
CA GLU A 13 -6.04 9.51 -23.58
C GLU A 13 -4.64 9.25 -24.14
N THR A 14 -3.62 9.89 -23.58
CA THR A 14 -2.29 9.31 -23.52
C THR A 14 -2.42 8.21 -22.48
N HIS A 15 -3.06 7.13 -22.90
CA HIS A 15 -3.03 5.80 -22.30
C HIS A 15 -1.63 5.21 -22.54
N ALA A 16 -0.58 5.99 -22.24
CA ALA A 16 0.64 5.39 -21.75
C ALA A 16 0.21 4.85 -20.39
N GLU A 17 0.01 3.55 -20.32
CA GLU A 17 -0.05 2.83 -19.05
C GLU A 17 1.07 3.41 -18.19
N ASN A 18 0.71 4.21 -17.19
CA ASN A 18 1.68 4.75 -16.26
C ASN A 18 2.11 3.55 -15.42
N VAL A 19 2.99 2.74 -15.97
CA VAL A 19 3.73 1.73 -15.23
C VAL A 19 4.43 2.53 -14.14
N LEU A 20 3.96 2.35 -12.91
CA LEU A 20 4.55 2.99 -11.76
C LEU A 20 5.99 2.49 -11.68
N LYS A 21 6.93 3.41 -11.81
CA LYS A 21 8.36 3.11 -11.66
C LYS A 21 8.71 3.09 -10.17
N THR A 22 9.73 2.33 -9.82
CA THR A 22 10.39 2.43 -8.52
C THR A 22 10.87 3.86 -8.32
N ALA A 23 10.69 4.40 -7.12
CA ALA A 23 11.09 5.76 -6.81
C ALA A 23 12.62 5.83 -6.64
N ASP A 24 13.22 6.90 -7.17
CA ASP A 24 14.66 7.13 -7.07
C ASP A 24 14.92 8.62 -6.80
N VAL A 25 15.73 8.90 -5.78
CA VAL A 25 16.12 10.26 -5.38
C VAL A 25 16.89 11.00 -6.48
N LYS A 26 17.52 10.27 -7.41
CA LYS A 26 18.27 10.83 -8.55
C LYS A 26 17.38 11.11 -9.76
N GLN A 27 16.13 10.64 -9.78
CA GLN A 27 15.28 10.68 -10.97
C GLN A 27 14.12 11.68 -10.83
N GLY A 28 14.37 12.95 -11.11
CA GLY A 28 13.31 13.97 -11.15
C GLY A 28 12.70 14.30 -9.79
N ASP A 29 11.46 14.78 -9.77
CA ASP A 29 10.83 15.30 -8.54
C ASP A 29 10.34 14.18 -7.61
N VAL A 30 11.10 13.96 -6.54
CA VAL A 30 10.81 13.00 -5.46
C VAL A 30 9.41 13.17 -4.87
N ARG A 31 8.92 14.41 -4.69
CA ARG A 31 7.58 14.64 -4.13
C ARG A 31 6.51 14.12 -5.08
N ARG A 32 6.70 14.35 -6.38
CA ARG A 32 5.79 13.87 -7.43
C ARG A 32 5.82 12.35 -7.55
N GLN A 33 7.01 11.74 -7.50
CA GLN A 33 7.19 10.28 -7.51
C GLN A 33 6.42 9.63 -6.34
N ILE A 34 6.71 10.07 -5.11
CA ILE A 34 6.04 9.55 -3.90
C ILE A 34 4.52 9.75 -4.00
N ALA A 35 4.07 10.95 -4.38
CA ALA A 35 2.64 11.24 -4.47
C ALA A 35 1.92 10.36 -5.51
N ALA A 36 2.58 10.06 -6.64
CA ALA A 36 2.02 9.21 -7.68
C ALA A 36 1.84 7.77 -7.18
N VAL A 37 2.89 7.19 -6.59
CA VAL A 37 2.85 5.82 -6.05
C VAL A 37 1.82 5.71 -4.93
N VAL A 38 1.85 6.61 -3.94
CA VAL A 38 0.91 6.56 -2.81
C VAL A 38 -0.54 6.64 -3.28
N ARG A 39 -0.86 7.56 -4.21
CA ARG A 39 -2.22 7.66 -4.75
C ARG A 39 -2.63 6.40 -5.51
N ALA A 40 -1.72 5.80 -6.26
CA ALA A 40 -2.02 4.58 -7.00
C ALA A 40 -2.25 3.39 -6.06
N VAL A 41 -1.44 3.24 -5.01
CA VAL A 41 -1.63 2.21 -3.97
C VAL A 41 -2.96 2.39 -3.26
N LEU A 42 -3.29 3.61 -2.81
CA LEU A 42 -4.57 3.92 -2.16
C LEU A 42 -5.80 3.73 -3.07
N LYS A 43 -5.61 3.81 -4.40
CA LYS A 43 -6.67 3.57 -5.39
C LYS A 43 -6.83 2.09 -5.70
N ARG A 44 -5.74 1.34 -5.79
CA ARG A 44 -5.73 -0.05 -6.27
C ARG A 44 -6.05 -1.07 -5.17
N TYR A 45 -5.61 -0.80 -3.95
CA TYR A 45 -5.67 -1.77 -2.85
C TYR A 45 -6.58 -1.29 -1.74
N VAL A 46 -7.21 -2.23 -1.04
CA VAL A 46 -7.82 -2.00 0.26
C VAL A 46 -6.92 -2.55 1.37
N PHE A 47 -6.64 -1.73 2.38
CA PHE A 47 -5.82 -2.07 3.55
C PHE A 47 -6.14 -1.13 4.73
N ARG A 48 -5.74 -1.49 5.95
CA ARG A 48 -6.16 -0.79 7.19
C ARG A 48 -5.04 -0.40 8.13
N SER A 49 -3.80 -0.59 7.75
CA SER A 49 -2.66 -0.22 8.60
C SER A 49 -1.48 0.22 7.77
N LEU A 50 -0.62 1.03 8.40
CA LEU A 50 0.62 1.48 7.78
C LEU A 50 1.54 0.32 7.41
N GLY A 51 1.57 -0.74 8.24
CA GLY A 51 2.34 -1.94 7.93
C GLY A 51 1.87 -2.64 6.65
N GLU A 52 0.55 -2.72 6.40
CA GLU A 52 0.03 -3.27 5.14
C GLU A 52 0.32 -2.33 3.96
N MET A 53 0.17 -1.02 4.17
CA MET A 53 0.53 -0.01 3.18
C MET A 53 2.01 -0.09 2.79
N ASN A 54 2.91 -0.25 3.77
CA ASN A 54 4.35 -0.31 3.53
C ASN A 54 4.77 -1.57 2.78
N LEU A 55 4.08 -2.70 2.94
CA LEU A 55 4.34 -3.88 2.11
C LEU A 55 4.06 -3.60 0.62
N LEU A 56 3.05 -2.77 0.33
CA LEU A 56 2.72 -2.36 -1.03
C LEU A 56 3.69 -1.28 -1.55
N LEU A 57 4.05 -0.31 -0.71
CA LEU A 57 4.96 0.78 -1.08
C LEU A 57 6.41 0.32 -1.25
N ALA A 58 6.85 -0.71 -0.52
CA ALA A 58 8.19 -1.27 -0.62
C ALA A 58 8.51 -1.75 -2.04
N ARG A 59 7.49 -2.24 -2.79
CA ARG A 59 7.60 -2.60 -4.21
C ARG A 59 8.05 -1.44 -5.11
N TYR A 60 7.97 -0.21 -4.61
CA TYR A 60 8.36 1.02 -5.29
C TYR A 60 9.45 1.79 -4.53
N HIS A 61 10.14 1.13 -3.60
CA HIS A 61 11.19 1.73 -2.76
C HIS A 61 10.70 2.94 -1.98
N ILE A 62 9.50 2.87 -1.42
CA ILE A 62 8.96 3.91 -0.55
C ILE A 62 8.58 3.29 0.78
N VAL A 63 8.94 3.97 1.86
CA VAL A 63 8.43 3.70 3.21
C VAL A 63 7.65 4.89 3.72
N ALA A 64 6.57 4.61 4.44
CA ALA A 64 5.77 5.59 5.18
C ALA A 64 5.92 5.36 6.68
N GLU A 65 6.10 6.42 7.45
CA GLU A 65 6.28 6.36 8.90
C GLU A 65 5.38 7.36 9.60
N GLU A 66 4.74 6.92 10.69
CA GLU A 66 4.03 7.81 11.60
C GLU A 66 5.04 8.67 12.36
N VAL A 67 4.74 9.97 12.43
CA VAL A 67 5.49 10.90 13.27
C VAL A 67 4.53 11.59 14.22
N ARG A 68 4.90 11.65 15.49
CA ARG A 68 4.16 12.43 16.49
C ARG A 68 4.87 13.74 16.69
N LYS A 69 4.17 14.84 16.47
CA LYS A 69 4.70 16.18 16.74
C LYS A 69 3.86 16.86 17.80
N GLU A 70 4.52 17.59 18.69
CA GLU A 70 3.84 18.49 19.60
C GLU A 70 4.03 19.93 19.09
N TYR A 71 2.94 20.67 18.93
CA TYR A 71 2.98 22.07 18.55
C TYR A 71 1.99 22.86 19.39
N LYS A 72 2.48 23.86 20.13
CA LYS A 72 1.71 24.67 21.07
C LYS A 72 0.91 23.80 22.07
N GLY A 73 1.55 22.77 22.63
CA GLY A 73 0.92 21.85 23.59
C GLY A 73 -0.11 20.87 23.02
N LYS A 74 -0.33 20.86 21.69
CA LYS A 74 -1.20 19.90 21.01
C LYS A 74 -0.36 18.85 20.27
N ARG A 75 -0.69 17.58 20.49
CA ARG A 75 -0.10 16.46 19.74
C ARG A 75 -0.79 16.33 18.38
N TYR A 76 0.01 16.23 17.34
CA TYR A 76 -0.39 16.00 15.96
C TYR A 76 0.27 14.72 15.47
N ASP A 77 -0.56 13.75 15.12
CA ASP A 77 -0.11 12.60 14.35
C ASP A 77 0.04 13.02 12.89
N GLY A 78 1.21 12.71 12.34
CA GLY A 78 1.60 13.01 10.98
C GLY A 78 2.19 11.79 10.30
N LEU A 79 2.47 11.96 9.02
CA LEU A 79 3.10 10.93 8.21
C LEU A 79 4.29 11.54 7.47
N VAL A 80 5.39 10.83 7.41
CA VAL A 80 6.52 11.12 6.51
C VAL A 80 6.70 9.96 5.54
N TYR A 81 7.29 10.27 4.39
CA TYR A 81 7.69 9.30 3.39
C TYR A 81 9.18 9.40 3.13
N ALA A 82 9.84 8.28 2.85
CA ALA A 82 11.21 8.28 2.37
C ALA A 82 11.35 7.29 1.21
N ILE A 83 12.23 7.61 0.26
CA ILE A 83 12.71 6.63 -0.72
C ILE A 83 13.75 5.75 -0.04
N THR A 84 13.66 4.45 -0.28
CA THR A 84 14.59 3.43 0.23
C THR A 84 15.45 2.86 -0.90
N ASP A 85 16.40 2.00 -0.56
CA ASP A 85 16.99 1.06 -1.51
C ASP A 85 16.31 -0.32 -1.45
N ASP A 86 16.92 -1.29 -2.11
CA ASP A 86 16.50 -2.70 -2.14
C ASP A 86 16.54 -3.37 -0.75
N ALA A 87 17.40 -2.88 0.16
CA ALA A 87 17.49 -3.35 1.54
C ALA A 87 16.46 -2.69 2.47
N GLY A 88 15.74 -1.66 2.00
CA GLY A 88 14.80 -0.87 2.79
C GLY A 88 15.43 0.32 3.52
N GLU A 89 16.71 0.60 3.28
CA GLU A 89 17.44 1.69 3.92
C GLU A 89 17.13 3.04 3.25
N LYS A 90 16.84 4.07 4.06
CA LYS A 90 16.41 5.39 3.57
C LYS A 90 17.54 6.08 2.82
N ARG A 91 17.26 6.58 1.62
CA ARG A 91 18.22 7.31 0.76
C ARG A 91 17.99 8.82 0.73
N MET A 92 17.16 9.32 1.64
CA MET A 92 16.84 10.73 1.79
C MET A 92 16.37 11.07 3.20
N VAL A 93 16.37 12.37 3.52
CA VAL A 93 15.65 12.88 4.69
C VAL A 93 14.15 12.68 4.48
N PRO A 94 13.41 12.10 5.44
CA PRO A 94 11.97 11.87 5.29
C PRO A 94 11.18 13.14 4.93
N LEU A 95 10.38 13.03 3.88
CA LEU A 95 9.50 14.07 3.36
C LEU A 95 8.16 14.04 4.10
N HIS A 96 7.80 15.16 4.74
CA HIS A 96 6.48 15.31 5.35
C HIS A 96 5.35 15.12 4.32
N ALA A 97 4.37 14.26 4.62
CA ALA A 97 3.27 13.91 3.72
C ALA A 97 2.44 15.14 3.30
N GLY A 98 2.40 16.20 4.10
CA GLY A 98 1.78 17.48 3.69
C GLY A 98 2.43 18.12 2.45
N LYS A 99 3.68 17.77 2.12
CA LYS A 99 4.43 18.29 0.96
C LYS A 99 4.15 17.51 -0.34
N THR A 100 3.41 16.41 -0.30
CA THR A 100 3.08 15.59 -1.50
C THR A 100 1.80 16.05 -2.21
N GLY A 101 1.13 17.08 -1.66
CA GLY A 101 -0.12 17.62 -2.18
C GLY A 101 -1.34 16.75 -1.83
N ARG A 102 -2.48 17.02 -2.47
CA ARG A 102 -3.75 16.36 -2.16
C ARG A 102 -3.69 14.85 -2.43
N GLY A 103 -4.36 14.06 -1.60
CA GLY A 103 -4.57 12.61 -1.82
C GLY A 103 -3.41 11.69 -1.41
N ALA A 104 -2.28 12.23 -0.94
CA ALA A 104 -1.17 11.44 -0.39
C ALA A 104 -0.74 11.92 1.02
N GLY A 105 -1.55 12.78 1.65
CA GLY A 105 -1.32 13.23 3.03
C GLY A 105 -1.89 12.27 4.08
N TYR A 106 -1.54 12.50 5.36
CA TYR A 106 -2.04 11.72 6.50
C TYR A 106 -3.57 11.54 6.49
N ALA A 107 -4.33 12.64 6.33
CA ALA A 107 -5.80 12.58 6.31
C ALA A 107 -6.36 11.72 5.15
N ALA A 108 -5.64 11.60 4.03
CA ALA A 108 -6.06 10.73 2.93
C ALA A 108 -5.85 9.25 3.29
N VAL A 109 -4.72 8.91 3.91
CA VAL A 109 -4.39 7.56 4.39
C VAL A 109 -5.33 7.14 5.52
N ALA A 110 -5.56 8.00 6.52
CA ALA A 110 -6.48 7.71 7.61
C ALA A 110 -7.91 7.45 7.10
N ARG A 111 -8.41 8.29 6.19
CA ARG A 111 -9.72 8.08 5.56
C ARG A 111 -9.77 6.79 4.74
N HIS A 112 -8.67 6.42 4.09
CA HIS A 112 -8.58 5.15 3.37
C HIS A 112 -8.74 3.97 4.32
N PHE A 113 -8.02 3.94 5.46
CA PHE A 113 -8.13 2.87 6.44
C PHE A 113 -9.57 2.70 6.95
N GLU A 114 -10.27 3.80 7.21
CA GLU A 114 -11.67 3.76 7.64
C GLU A 114 -12.59 3.18 6.58
N LYS A 115 -12.48 3.61 5.32
CA LYS A 115 -13.28 3.07 4.21
C LYS A 115 -12.99 1.59 3.95
N SER A 116 -11.74 1.17 4.09
CA SER A 116 -11.31 -0.21 3.87
C SER A 116 -11.88 -1.19 4.90
N LYS A 117 -12.47 -0.74 6.02
CA LYS A 117 -13.13 -1.62 7.00
C LYS A 117 -14.22 -2.49 6.38
N ALA A 118 -15.14 -1.89 5.64
CA ALA A 118 -16.25 -2.61 5.01
C ALA A 118 -15.76 -3.48 3.84
N LEU A 119 -14.88 -2.94 2.99
CA LEU A 119 -14.38 -3.62 1.79
C LEU A 119 -13.53 -4.86 2.13
N ILE A 120 -12.74 -4.82 3.22
CA ILE A 120 -12.03 -6.02 3.69
C ILE A 120 -13.02 -7.07 4.17
N LYS A 121 -14.09 -6.69 4.89
CA LYS A 121 -15.10 -7.66 5.35
C LYS A 121 -15.77 -8.38 4.17
N GLU A 122 -16.03 -7.65 3.09
CA GLU A 122 -16.60 -8.20 1.85
C GLU A 122 -15.63 -9.18 1.15
N LYS A 123 -14.34 -8.83 1.07
CA LYS A 123 -13.31 -9.64 0.40
C LYS A 123 -12.71 -10.75 1.26
N ALA A 124 -12.88 -10.70 2.58
CA ALA A 124 -12.27 -11.63 3.53
C ALA A 124 -12.59 -13.11 3.27
N PRO A 125 -13.82 -13.51 2.89
CA PRO A 125 -14.14 -14.92 2.62
C PRO A 125 -13.24 -15.55 1.54
N MET A 126 -12.89 -14.81 0.49
CA MET A 126 -12.03 -15.32 -0.60
C MET A 126 -10.62 -15.65 -0.08
N LEU A 127 -10.00 -14.74 0.68
CA LEU A 127 -8.69 -15.01 1.29
C LEU A 127 -8.78 -16.15 2.32
N ARG A 128 -9.83 -16.16 3.15
CA ARG A 128 -10.04 -17.18 4.18
C ARG A 128 -10.19 -18.58 3.58
N ASN A 129 -10.97 -18.73 2.52
CA ASN A 129 -11.17 -20.01 1.85
C ASN A 129 -9.86 -20.52 1.23
N ALA A 130 -9.11 -19.64 0.55
CA ALA A 130 -7.80 -20.00 0.00
C ALA A 130 -6.83 -20.47 1.11
N ILE A 131 -6.79 -19.75 2.25
CA ILE A 131 -5.98 -20.15 3.41
C ILE A 131 -6.39 -21.53 3.91
N MET A 132 -7.69 -21.78 4.13
CA MET A 132 -8.18 -23.08 4.65
C MET A 132 -7.83 -24.24 3.72
N GLU A 133 -8.00 -24.07 2.41
CA GLU A 133 -7.66 -25.10 1.42
C GLU A 133 -6.15 -25.41 1.40
N VAL A 134 -5.32 -24.37 1.41
CA VAL A 134 -3.85 -24.56 1.37
C VAL A 134 -3.33 -25.15 2.68
N MET A 135 -3.90 -24.75 3.82
CA MET A 135 -3.51 -25.29 5.14
C MET A 135 -3.71 -26.80 5.25
N GLN A 136 -4.67 -27.40 4.54
CA GLN A 136 -4.92 -28.85 4.58
C GLN A 136 -3.77 -29.68 4.01
N SER A 137 -2.95 -29.10 3.13
CA SER A 137 -1.90 -29.80 2.38
C SER A 137 -0.50 -29.22 2.58
N SER A 138 -0.36 -28.20 3.44
CA SER A 138 0.91 -27.50 3.69
C SER A 138 1.43 -27.82 5.09
N PRO A 139 2.49 -28.62 5.22
CA PRO A 139 3.02 -29.05 6.53
C PRO A 139 3.79 -27.93 7.25
N ASP A 140 4.27 -26.93 6.52
CA ASP A 140 5.11 -25.85 7.03
C ASP A 140 4.80 -24.50 6.35
N LYS A 141 5.51 -23.45 6.81
CA LYS A 141 5.25 -22.05 6.43
C LYS A 141 5.72 -21.76 5.01
N GLU A 142 6.83 -22.38 4.62
CA GLU A 142 7.47 -22.26 3.32
C GLU A 142 6.53 -22.83 2.26
N ARG A 143 6.07 -24.07 2.44
CA ARG A 143 5.13 -24.72 1.54
C ARG A 143 3.80 -23.98 1.49
N PHE A 144 3.29 -23.53 2.63
CA PHE A 144 2.08 -22.72 2.67
C PHE A 144 2.22 -21.45 1.82
N SER A 145 3.35 -20.75 1.94
CA SER A 145 3.60 -19.51 1.18
C SER A 145 3.75 -19.79 -0.32
N GLU A 146 4.40 -20.88 -0.71
CA GLU A 146 4.52 -21.32 -2.11
C GLU A 146 3.15 -21.64 -2.74
N GLU A 147 2.32 -22.42 -2.05
CA GLU A 147 0.99 -22.80 -2.55
C GLU A 147 0.04 -21.60 -2.60
N MET A 148 0.11 -20.69 -1.62
CA MET A 148 -0.63 -19.41 -1.69
C MET A 148 -0.17 -18.55 -2.87
N LYS A 149 1.14 -18.50 -3.14
CA LYS A 149 1.69 -17.75 -4.28
C LYS A 149 1.21 -18.30 -5.62
N LYS A 150 1.08 -19.61 -5.77
CA LYS A 150 0.48 -20.24 -6.98
C LYS A 150 -0.97 -19.81 -7.21
N ARG A 151 -1.68 -19.43 -6.14
CA ARG A 151 -3.04 -18.86 -6.17
C ARG A 151 -3.05 -17.33 -6.32
N GLY A 152 -1.90 -16.70 -6.59
CA GLY A 152 -1.78 -15.26 -6.75
C GLY A 152 -1.88 -14.48 -5.44
N ILE A 153 -1.56 -15.11 -4.30
CA ILE A 153 -1.61 -14.49 -2.98
C ILE A 153 -0.21 -14.52 -2.35
N ASP A 154 0.40 -13.34 -2.19
CA ASP A 154 1.65 -13.20 -1.45
C ASP A 154 1.39 -13.29 0.06
N VAL A 155 2.27 -14.01 0.76
CA VAL A 155 2.22 -14.18 2.22
C VAL A 155 3.43 -13.51 2.85
N HIS A 156 3.18 -12.48 3.67
CA HIS A 156 4.20 -11.81 4.45
C HIS A 156 4.08 -12.20 5.92
N ILE A 157 4.97 -13.09 6.37
CA ILE A 157 5.01 -13.59 7.73
C ILE A 157 5.96 -12.72 8.56
N ARG A 158 5.47 -12.20 9.69
CA ARG A 158 6.28 -11.48 10.67
C ARG A 158 6.55 -12.35 11.87
N GLN A 159 7.83 -12.54 12.18
CA GLN A 159 8.33 -13.36 13.28
C GLN A 159 9.32 -12.59 14.14
N ASN A 160 9.42 -12.96 15.40
CA ASN A 160 10.53 -12.52 16.25
C ASN A 160 11.76 -13.44 16.05
N GLU A 161 12.86 -13.13 16.73
CA GLU A 161 14.12 -13.90 16.66
C GLU A 161 13.97 -15.37 17.09
N GLN A 162 12.93 -15.68 17.87
CA GLN A 162 12.62 -17.04 18.33
C GLN A 162 11.70 -17.80 17.35
N GLY A 163 11.41 -17.24 16.18
CA GLY A 163 10.54 -17.84 15.17
C GLY A 163 9.04 -17.77 15.47
N ARG A 164 8.64 -17.10 16.56
CA ARG A 164 7.23 -16.92 16.93
C ARG A 164 6.57 -15.93 15.97
N ILE A 165 5.54 -16.40 15.27
CA ILE A 165 4.72 -15.56 14.40
C ILE A 165 3.86 -14.64 15.27
N TYR A 166 3.94 -13.34 15.03
CA TYR A 166 3.05 -12.36 15.64
C TYR A 166 2.12 -11.69 14.61
N GLY A 167 2.29 -11.98 13.33
CA GLY A 167 1.31 -11.61 12.31
C GLY A 167 1.63 -12.16 10.94
N ILE A 168 0.59 -12.35 10.13
CA ILE A 168 0.69 -12.75 8.73
C ILE A 168 -0.16 -11.77 7.93
N THR A 169 0.37 -11.25 6.84
CA THR A 169 -0.35 -10.36 5.92
C THR A 169 -0.46 -11.05 4.57
N PHE A 170 -1.65 -11.08 4.00
CA PHE A 170 -1.94 -11.66 2.70
C PHE A 170 -2.19 -10.54 1.69
N ILE A 171 -1.56 -10.62 0.52
CA ILE A 171 -1.73 -9.64 -0.55
C ILE A 171 -2.20 -10.36 -1.81
N SER A 172 -3.36 -9.97 -2.33
CA SER A 172 -3.83 -10.39 -3.64
C SER A 172 -3.90 -9.17 -4.54
N ASP A 173 -3.05 -9.15 -5.57
CA ASP A 173 -3.05 -8.09 -6.57
C ASP A 173 -4.33 -8.11 -7.39
N GLU A 174 -4.77 -9.29 -7.82
CA GLU A 174 -6.03 -9.48 -8.54
C GLU A 174 -7.20 -8.85 -7.77
N ALA A 175 -7.41 -9.27 -6.52
CA ALA A 175 -8.50 -8.77 -5.69
C ALA A 175 -8.27 -7.35 -5.14
N GLY A 176 -7.07 -6.80 -5.29
CA GLY A 176 -6.70 -5.47 -4.78
C GLY A 176 -6.85 -5.37 -3.27
N ILE A 177 -6.28 -6.30 -2.51
CA ILE A 177 -6.38 -6.35 -1.05
C ILE A 177 -5.04 -6.70 -0.41
N ALA A 178 -4.71 -5.99 0.67
CA ALA A 178 -3.66 -6.38 1.61
C ALA A 178 -4.28 -6.43 3.02
N ALA A 179 -4.32 -7.62 3.62
CA ALA A 179 -5.01 -7.83 4.88
C ALA A 179 -4.25 -8.75 5.83
N ASN A 180 -4.09 -8.30 7.08
CA ASN A 180 -3.61 -9.15 8.17
C ASN A 180 -4.62 -10.29 8.45
N GLY A 181 -4.11 -11.51 8.64
CA GLY A 181 -4.92 -12.71 8.93
C GLY A 181 -5.88 -12.53 10.11
N SER A 182 -5.49 -11.78 11.15
CA SER A 182 -6.37 -11.49 12.30
C SER A 182 -7.63 -10.71 11.95
N ARG A 183 -7.69 -10.11 10.76
CA ARG A 183 -8.81 -9.30 10.26
C ARG A 183 -9.73 -10.07 9.30
N LEU A 184 -9.38 -11.29 8.94
CA LEU A 184 -10.17 -12.11 8.01
C LEU A 184 -11.34 -12.83 8.69
N GLY A 185 -11.47 -12.68 10.02
CA GLY A 185 -12.46 -13.40 10.82
C GLY A 185 -12.02 -14.84 11.11
N LYS A 186 -12.86 -15.57 11.83
CA LYS A 186 -12.67 -17.01 12.04
C LYS A 186 -13.33 -17.78 10.89
N GLY A 187 -12.72 -18.88 10.49
CA GLY A 187 -13.34 -19.94 9.69
C GLY A 187 -14.23 -20.78 10.58
#